data_AF-A0A264W7K6-F1
#
_entry.id   AF-A0A264W7K6-F1
#
_cell.length_a   1.000
_cell.length_b   1.000
_cell.length_c   1.000
_cell.angle_alpha   90.00
_cell.angle_beta   90.00
_cell.angle_gamma   90.00
#
_symmetry.space_group_name_H-M   'P 1'
#
loop_
_entity.id
_entity.type
_entity.pdbx_description
1 polymer ?
#
loop_
_entity_poly.entity_id
_entity_poly.type
_entity_poly.pdbx_seq_one_letter_code
_entity_poly.pdbx_strand_id
1 'polypeptide(L)'
;FSFGDSRQKACLLYIDGLTENNLLAQYVISPLQKESLAQKEGLIEDLSAFFFGYRHSVVSSIKEIQQLVFSGQTILLADGY
;
A
#
# COMPACT_ATOMS: atom_id res chain seq x y z
N PHE A 1 -6.54 3.82 -4.90
CA PHE A 1 -6.08 5.21 -5.14
C PHE A 1 -5.22 5.24 -6.40
N SER A 2 -4.86 6.43 -6.88
CA SER A 2 -3.95 6.59 -8.03
C SER A 2 -2.67 7.28 -7.60
N PHE A 3 -1.54 6.93 -8.22
CA PHE A 3 -0.23 7.47 -7.89
C PHE A 3 0.64 7.67 -9.15
N GLY A 4 1.68 8.49 -9.01
CA GLY A 4 2.60 8.84 -10.09
C GLY A 4 1.96 9.64 -11.23
N ASP A 5 2.80 10.15 -12.13
CA ASP A 5 2.37 10.97 -13.28
C ASP A 5 1.47 10.20 -14.26
N SER A 6 1.69 8.88 -14.38
CA SER A 6 0.89 7.98 -15.21
C SER A 6 -0.47 7.62 -14.59
N ARG A 7 -0.76 8.08 -13.36
CA ARG A 7 -1.97 7.77 -12.59
C ARG A 7 -2.24 6.26 -12.47
N GLN A 8 -1.18 5.48 -12.26
CA GLN A 8 -1.30 4.05 -11.98
C GLN A 8 -2.26 3.80 -10.81
N LYS A 9 -3.03 2.72 -10.91
CA LYS A 9 -4.02 2.36 -9.90
C LYS A 9 -3.38 1.44 -8.87
N ALA A 10 -3.58 1.76 -7.60
CA ALA A 10 -3.19 0.92 -6.48
C ALA A 10 -4.36 0.71 -5.51
N CYS A 11 -4.29 -0.38 -4.77
CA CYS A 11 -5.25 -0.77 -3.75
C CYS A 11 -4.49 -1.21 -2.49
N LEU A 12 -4.93 -0.72 -1.32
CA LEU A 12 -4.48 -1.24 -0.04
C LEU A 12 -5.57 -2.14 0.52
N LEU A 13 -5.21 -3.39 0.83
CA LEU A 13 -6.07 -4.42 1.38
C LEU A 13 -5.62 -4.72 2.80
N TYR A 14 -6.54 -4.59 3.76
CA TYR A 14 -6.33 -4.89 5.17
C TYR A 14 -7.65 -5.35 5.82
N ILE A 15 -7.57 -5.97 6.99
CA ILE A 15 -8.74 -6.34 7.80
C ILE A 15 -8.78 -5.41 9.02
N ASP A 16 -9.82 -4.59 9.10
CA ASP A 16 -10.05 -3.72 10.24
C ASP A 16 -10.22 -4.53 11.54
N GLY A 17 -9.63 -4.04 12.63
CA GLY A 17 -9.56 -4.74 13.92
C GLY A 17 -8.59 -5.90 14.01
N LEU A 18 -7.96 -6.34 12.90
CA LEU A 18 -6.92 -7.37 12.88
C LEU A 18 -5.53 -6.79 12.57
N THR A 19 -5.48 -5.73 11.78
CA THR A 19 -4.25 -5.01 11.43
C THR A 19 -3.91 -3.95 12.47
N GLU A 20 -2.67 -3.92 12.97
CA GLU A 20 -2.19 -2.84 13.84
C GLU A 20 -2.18 -1.50 13.09
N ASN A 21 -3.09 -0.63 13.48
CA ASN A 21 -3.62 0.45 12.64
C ASN A 21 -2.86 1.80 12.75
N ASN A 22 -1.66 1.81 13.34
CA ASN A 22 -1.02 3.06 13.76
C ASN A 22 -0.55 3.95 12.60
N LEU A 23 -0.18 3.35 11.46
CA LEU A 23 0.25 4.10 10.28
C LEU A 23 -0.89 4.20 9.26
N LEU A 24 -1.49 3.09 8.84
CA LEU A 24 -2.45 3.05 7.70
C LEU A 24 -3.62 4.02 7.81
N ALA A 25 -4.20 4.21 9.00
CA ALA A 25 -5.30 5.14 9.22
C ALA A 25 -4.90 6.62 9.04
N GLN A 26 -3.64 6.98 9.31
CA GLN A 26 -3.13 8.33 9.06
C GLN A 26 -2.81 8.58 7.58
N TYR A 27 -2.34 7.56 6.85
CA TYR A 27 -1.85 7.74 5.48
C TYR A 27 -2.91 7.57 4.38
N VAL A 28 -3.96 6.78 4.62
CA VAL A 28 -5.04 6.55 3.63
C VAL A 28 -6.02 7.74 3.57
N ILE A 29 -6.12 8.54 4.64
CA ILE A 29 -7.21 9.50 4.84
C ILE A 29 -6.76 10.97 4.70
N SER A 30 -5.46 11.28 4.78
CA SER A 30 -4.98 12.67 4.75
C SER A 30 -4.87 13.25 3.33
N PRO A 31 -5.58 14.35 3.01
CA PRO A 31 -5.47 15.05 1.72
C PRO A 31 -4.04 15.54 1.42
N LEU A 32 -3.28 15.95 2.45
CA LEU A 32 -1.91 16.45 2.32
C LEU A 32 -0.94 15.40 1.77
N GLN A 33 -1.22 14.13 2.01
CA GLN A 33 -0.37 13.05 1.53
C GLN A 33 -0.75 12.58 0.13
N LYS A 34 -2.00 12.80 -0.29
CA LYS A 34 -2.43 12.58 -1.68
C LYS A 34 -1.65 13.48 -2.65
N GLU A 35 -1.32 14.70 -2.23
CA GLU A 35 -0.46 15.61 -2.99
C GLU A 35 1.01 15.15 -3.00
N SER A 36 1.52 14.64 -1.87
CA SER A 36 2.88 14.07 -1.80
C SER A 36 3.04 12.79 -2.65
N LEU A 37 2.02 11.93 -2.68
CA LEU A 37 1.96 10.73 -3.54
C LEU A 37 1.88 11.08 -5.04
N ALA A 38 1.30 12.24 -5.39
CA ALA A 38 1.27 12.71 -6.77
C ALA A 38 2.62 13.25 -7.24
N GLN A 39 3.51 13.65 -6.32
CA GLN A 39 4.85 14.20 -6.62
C GLN A 39 5.96 13.14 -6.61
N LYS A 40 5.72 11.95 -6.06
CA LYS A 40 6.70 10.86 -6.10
C LYS A 40 6.73 10.23 -7.48
N GLU A 41 7.93 10.09 -8.04
CA GLU A 41 8.19 9.34 -9.28
C GLU A 41 7.51 7.97 -9.16
N GLY A 42 6.77 7.56 -10.19
CA GLY A 42 5.76 6.49 -10.14
C GLY A 42 6.28 5.06 -9.99
N LEU A 43 7.33 4.84 -9.19
CA LEU A 43 7.87 3.52 -8.88
C LEU A 43 7.11 2.89 -7.70
N ILE A 44 6.84 1.59 -7.81
CA ILE A 44 6.09 0.85 -6.79
C ILE A 44 6.90 0.75 -5.47
N GLU A 45 8.23 0.75 -5.57
CA GLU A 45 9.16 0.67 -4.46
C GLU A 45 9.09 1.91 -3.56
N ASP A 46 8.88 3.10 -4.15
CA ASP A 46 8.70 4.35 -3.41
C ASP A 46 7.37 4.37 -2.64
N LEU A 47 6.41 3.61 -3.14
CA LEU A 47 5.05 3.52 -2.61
C LEU A 47 4.96 2.43 -1.54
N SER A 48 5.60 1.28 -1.74
CA SER A 48 5.76 0.26 -0.71
C SER A 48 6.55 0.81 0.49
N ALA A 49 7.64 1.54 0.23
CA ALA A 49 8.40 2.22 1.28
C ALA A 49 7.57 3.30 2.00
N PHE A 50 6.68 4.00 1.28
CA PHE A 50 5.80 5.00 1.87
C PHE A 50 4.79 4.40 2.86
N PHE A 51 4.12 3.30 2.49
CA PHE A 51 3.09 2.69 3.34
C PHE A 51 3.64 1.74 4.40
N PHE A 52 4.74 1.06 4.12
CA PHE A 52 5.26 -0.02 4.97
C PHE A 52 6.65 0.25 5.56
N GLY A 53 7.30 1.35 5.18
CA GLY A 53 8.68 1.61 5.52
C GLY A 53 9.66 0.60 4.92
N TYR A 54 10.84 0.47 5.53
CA TYR A 54 11.92 -0.41 5.05
C TYR A 54 11.65 -1.92 5.24
N ARG A 55 10.58 -2.31 5.94
CA ARG A 55 10.24 -3.71 6.22
C ARG A 55 8.99 -4.11 5.44
N HIS A 56 9.17 -4.39 4.15
CA HIS A 56 8.13 -4.97 3.31
C HIS A 56 8.69 -6.12 2.48
N SER A 57 7.82 -7.04 2.08
CA SER A 57 8.14 -8.18 1.23
C SER A 57 7.27 -8.14 -0.02
N VAL A 58 7.81 -8.57 -1.14
CA VAL A 58 7.05 -8.78 -2.37
C VAL A 58 6.43 -10.18 -2.33
N VAL A 59 5.14 -10.26 -2.65
CA VAL A 59 4.37 -11.51 -2.67
C VAL A 59 3.93 -11.78 -4.10
N SER A 60 3.96 -13.03 -4.53
CA SER A 60 3.75 -13.39 -5.95
C SER A 60 2.56 -14.32 -6.19
N SER A 61 1.83 -14.71 -5.13
CA SER A 61 0.67 -15.60 -5.26
C SER A 61 -0.55 -15.13 -4.48
N ILE A 62 -1.73 -15.36 -5.06
CA ILE A 62 -3.01 -15.08 -4.40
C ILE A 62 -3.14 -15.85 -3.07
N LYS A 63 -2.63 -17.08 -3.02
CA LYS A 63 -2.68 -17.91 -1.80
C LYS A 63 -1.89 -17.28 -0.66
N GLU A 64 -0.71 -16.75 -0.95
CA GLU A 64 0.12 -16.05 0.03
C GLU A 64 -0.54 -14.75 0.47
N ILE A 65 -1.08 -13.96 -0.48
CA ILE A 65 -1.86 -12.75 -0.18
C ILE A 65 -3.00 -13.06 0.80
N GLN A 66 -3.77 -14.13 0.55
CA GLN A 66 -4.85 -14.54 1.45
C GLN A 66 -4.34 -14.84 2.86
N GLN A 67 -3.28 -15.65 2.98
CA GLN A 67 -2.71 -16.02 4.28
C GLN A 67 -2.22 -14.81 5.06
N LEU A 68 -1.59 -13.85 4.39
CA LEU A 68 -1.04 -12.64 5.01
C LEU A 68 -2.12 -11.65 5.44
N VAL A 69 -3.15 -11.45 4.63
CA VAL A 69 -4.29 -10.59 5.01
C VAL A 69 -5.00 -11.15 6.23
N PHE A 70 -5.21 -12.47 6.29
CA PHE A 70 -5.82 -13.13 7.44
C PHE A 70 -4.91 -13.25 8.67
N SER A 71 -3.61 -12.94 8.54
CA SER A 71 -2.70 -12.82 9.70
C SER A 71 -2.56 -11.38 10.20
N GLY A 72 -3.31 -10.44 9.64
CA GLY A 72 -3.33 -9.04 10.03
C GLY A 72 -2.34 -8.16 9.26
N GLN A 73 -1.64 -8.70 8.26
CA GLN A 73 -0.80 -7.87 7.39
C GLN A 73 -1.62 -7.06 6.38
N THR A 74 -1.06 -5.93 5.97
CA THR A 74 -1.62 -5.11 4.90
C THR A 74 -0.90 -5.39 3.60
N ILE A 75 -1.69 -5.47 2.52
CA ILE A 75 -1.19 -5.76 1.19
C ILE A 75 -1.42 -4.55 0.30
N LEU A 76 -0.37 -4.13 -0.40
CA LEU A 76 -0.44 -3.16 -1.48
C LEU A 76 -0.47 -3.90 -2.81
N LEU A 77 -1.51 -3.65 -3.59
CA LEU A 77 -1.65 -4.13 -4.97
C LEU A 77 -1.52 -2.94 -5.90
N ALA A 78 -0.76 -3.07 -6.98
CA ALA A 78 -0.62 -2.02 -7.99
C ALA A 78 -0.77 -2.61 -9.39
N ASP A 79 -1.39 -1.87 -10.29
CA ASP A 79 -1.61 -2.30 -11.67
C ASP A 79 -0.27 -2.51 -12.38
N GLY A 80 -0.04 -3.73 -12.89
CA GLY A 80 1.21 -4.14 -13.54
C GLY A 80 2.28 -4.79 -12.64
N TYR A 81 1.99 -5.02 -11.36
CA TYR A 81 2.90 -5.65 -10.39
C TYR A 81 2.26 -6.81 -9.62
#